data_AF-A0A7X2TES2-F1
#
_entry.id   AF-A0A7X2TES2-F1
#
_cell.length_a   1.000
_cell.length_b   1.000
_cell.length_c   1.000
_cell.angle_alpha   90.00
_cell.angle_beta   90.00
_cell.angle_gamma   90.00
#
_symmetry.space_group_name_H-M   'P 1'
#
loop_
_entity.id
_entity.type
_entity.pdbx_description
1 polymer ?
#
loop_
_entity_poly.entity_id
_entity_poly.type
_entity_poly.pdbx_seq_one_letter_code
_entity_poly.pdbx_strand_id
1 'polypeptide(L)'
;MAEKTTACKMTEGPISRQILLFAVPLMIGNLFQMLYNSVDSIVVGNFVSTEALAAIGATTMIVNIAVFFFNGFSTGAGVVIARNYGAGKMEERSLSIRERIRNEIVRVKEEVGHVPTRMDLFTCMQDDLYEYCYGHAKENPFCNYLAYLHENHCLTPEEEKIYQNETAEGFLNLLETTSMSKVYKMPVLMTFWNHGKPLMEITDEQVLKTWKEFFTTGTNWKDLNPGSGREAFLAMTDHQNLTRIHQMPIKFLLKSGNGYFTEKEGYALALNDSLRPFIDDPVFIAQFHDIIEYRAMSYYRSRYLKKQHEYIS
;
A
#
# COMPACT_ATOMS: atom_id res chain seq x y z
N MET A 1 -22.93 16.27 21.91
CA MET A 1 -24.01 15.35 22.31
C MET A 1 -23.38 13.98 22.47
N ALA A 2 -23.32 13.45 23.69
CA ALA A 2 -22.76 12.14 23.97
C ALA A 2 -23.79 11.06 23.65
N GLU A 3 -23.47 10.19 22.70
CA GLU A 3 -24.34 9.11 22.28
C GLU A 3 -24.26 7.96 23.29
N LYS A 4 -25.36 7.72 24.00
CA LYS A 4 -25.56 6.58 24.89
C LYS A 4 -25.75 5.31 24.06
N THR A 5 -24.71 4.49 23.96
CA THR A 5 -24.87 3.04 23.81
C THR A 5 -24.01 2.35 24.86
N THR A 6 -24.63 1.98 25.97
CA THR A 6 -23.98 1.28 27.10
C THR A 6 -23.73 -0.20 26.75
N ALA A 7 -22.97 -0.46 25.67
CA ALA A 7 -22.46 -1.79 25.41
C ALA A 7 -21.24 -2.00 26.33
N CYS A 8 -21.29 -3.02 27.19
CA CYS A 8 -20.14 -3.38 28.03
C CYS A 8 -18.97 -3.78 27.13
N LYS A 9 -17.91 -2.97 27.08
CA LYS A 9 -16.67 -3.34 26.39
C LYS A 9 -16.06 -4.55 27.08
N MET A 10 -16.07 -5.69 26.40
CA MET A 10 -15.52 -6.96 26.91
C MET A 10 -14.01 -7.11 26.67
N THR A 11 -13.37 -6.09 26.12
CA THR A 11 -11.92 -6.05 25.84
C THR A 11 -11.11 -5.38 26.95
N GLU A 12 -11.78 -4.81 27.96
CA GLU A 12 -11.15 -4.01 29.02
C GLU A 12 -11.63 -4.52 30.40
N GLY A 13 -10.74 -4.58 31.40
CA GLY A 13 -11.10 -4.92 32.78
C GLY A 13 -10.96 -6.41 33.15
N PRO A 14 -11.48 -6.85 34.32
CA PRO A 14 -11.25 -8.18 34.84
C PRO A 14 -12.05 -9.25 34.09
N ILE A 15 -11.31 -10.11 33.37
CA ILE A 15 -11.82 -11.18 32.48
C ILE A 15 -12.85 -12.08 33.16
N SER A 16 -12.58 -12.54 34.39
CA SER A 16 -13.45 -13.49 35.11
C SER A 16 -14.85 -12.93 35.37
N ARG A 17 -14.95 -11.64 35.72
CA ARG A 17 -16.23 -10.97 35.97
C ARG A 17 -17.06 -10.87 34.69
N GLN A 18 -16.42 -10.57 33.57
CA GLN A 18 -17.10 -10.40 32.28
C GLN A 18 -17.60 -11.72 31.72
N ILE A 19 -16.77 -12.77 31.78
CA ILE A 19 -17.17 -14.11 31.38
C ILE A 19 -18.36 -14.57 32.23
N LEU A 20 -18.31 -14.39 33.54
CA LEU A 20 -19.39 -14.85 34.43
C LEU A 20 -20.69 -14.04 34.23
N LEU A 21 -20.58 -12.72 34.04
CA LEU A 21 -21.72 -11.85 33.76
C LEU A 21 -22.42 -12.20 32.43
N PHE A 22 -21.66 -12.68 31.44
CA PHE A 22 -22.21 -13.12 30.15
C PHE A 22 -22.72 -14.56 30.18
N ALA A 23 -21.99 -15.48 30.81
CA ALA A 23 -22.29 -16.90 30.83
C ALA A 23 -23.52 -17.24 31.69
N VAL A 24 -23.69 -16.62 32.85
CA VAL A 24 -24.80 -16.96 33.77
C VAL A 24 -26.18 -16.73 33.14
N PRO A 25 -26.47 -15.55 32.54
CA PRO A 25 -27.75 -15.35 31.83
C PRO A 25 -27.96 -16.34 30.69
N LEU A 26 -26.90 -16.67 29.93
CA LEU A 26 -26.99 -17.64 28.85
C LEU A 26 -27.31 -19.05 29.34
N MET A 27 -26.69 -19.51 30.44
CA MET A 27 -26.98 -20.82 31.03
C MET A 27 -28.42 -20.89 31.52
N ILE A 28 -28.92 -19.83 32.17
CA ILE A 28 -30.30 -19.75 32.64
C ILE A 28 -31.27 -19.78 31.45
N GLY A 29 -30.97 -19.04 30.37
CA GLY A 29 -31.75 -19.08 29.14
C GLY A 29 -31.81 -20.48 28.53
N ASN A 30 -30.67 -21.18 28.45
CA ASN A 30 -30.62 -22.57 27.97
C ASN A 30 -31.42 -23.53 28.86
N LEU A 31 -31.39 -23.34 30.19
CA LEU A 31 -32.18 -24.14 31.12
C LEU A 31 -33.68 -23.95 30.88
N PHE A 32 -34.14 -22.70 30.73
CA PHE A 32 -35.54 -22.42 30.41
C PHE A 32 -35.96 -22.99 29.07
N GLN A 33 -35.08 -22.96 28.07
CA GLN A 33 -35.34 -23.59 26.77
C GLN A 33 -35.49 -25.11 26.90
N MET A 34 -34.65 -25.79 27.69
CA MET A 34 -34.79 -27.21 27.96
C MET A 34 -36.09 -27.54 28.71
N LEU A 35 -36.47 -26.72 29.68
CA LEU A 35 -37.73 -26.86 30.41
C LEU A 35 -38.94 -26.67 29.48
N TYR A 36 -38.91 -25.65 28.61
CA TYR A 36 -39.95 -25.40 27.62
C TYR A 36 -40.12 -26.62 26.70
N ASN A 37 -39.03 -27.13 26.13
CA ASN A 37 -39.08 -28.32 25.26
C ASN A 37 -39.62 -29.56 25.99
N SER A 38 -39.32 -29.70 27.29
CA SER A 38 -39.81 -30.81 28.11
C SER A 38 -41.30 -30.69 28.38
N VAL A 39 -41.77 -29.50 28.77
CA VAL A 39 -43.20 -29.24 29.01
C VAL A 39 -43.99 -29.39 27.72
N ASP A 40 -43.51 -28.87 26.60
CA ASP A 40 -44.13 -29.01 25.29
C ASP A 40 -44.32 -30.49 24.91
N SER A 41 -43.28 -31.30 25.08
CA SER A 41 -43.34 -32.75 24.83
C SER A 41 -44.37 -33.46 25.74
N ILE A 42 -44.45 -33.09 27.03
CA ILE A 42 -45.43 -33.65 27.98
C ILE A 42 -46.86 -33.26 27.58
N VAL A 43 -47.07 -32.02 27.16
CA VAL A 43 -48.39 -31.53 26.75
C VAL A 43 -48.84 -32.26 25.48
N VAL A 44 -47.97 -32.38 24.47
CA VAL A 44 -48.31 -33.11 23.23
C VAL A 44 -48.61 -34.58 23.52
N GLY A 45 -47.81 -35.24 24.35
CA GLY A 45 -48.02 -36.66 24.68
C GLY A 45 -49.35 -36.92 25.42
N ASN A 46 -49.74 -36.03 26.34
CA ASN A 46 -50.95 -36.22 27.16
C ASN A 46 -52.23 -35.66 26.50
N PHE A 47 -52.14 -34.61 25.69
CA PHE A 47 -53.30 -33.89 25.16
C PHE A 47 -53.50 -34.02 23.65
N VAL A 48 -52.51 -34.47 22.88
CA VAL A 48 -52.63 -34.70 21.43
C VAL A 48 -52.71 -36.20 21.15
N SER A 49 -51.58 -36.89 21.20
CA SER A 49 -51.51 -38.35 21.14
C SER A 49 -50.07 -38.86 21.31
N THR A 50 -49.94 -40.15 21.61
CA THR A 50 -48.65 -40.86 21.63
C THR A 50 -48.00 -40.93 20.25
N GLU A 51 -48.80 -41.06 19.19
CA GLU A 51 -48.32 -41.07 17.80
C GLU A 51 -47.73 -39.72 17.39
N ALA A 52 -48.34 -38.61 17.84
CA ALA A 52 -47.83 -37.27 17.59
C ALA A 52 -46.48 -37.03 18.28
N LEU A 53 -46.33 -37.48 19.53
CA LEU A 53 -45.07 -37.41 20.26
C LEU A 53 -43.95 -38.21 19.55
N ALA A 54 -44.27 -39.42 19.05
CA ALA A 54 -43.32 -40.22 18.29
C ALA A 54 -42.90 -39.54 16.97
N ALA A 55 -43.83 -38.89 16.28
CA ALA A 55 -43.55 -38.13 15.06
C ALA A 55 -42.65 -36.90 15.33
N ILE A 56 -42.84 -36.20 16.45
CA ILE A 56 -41.94 -35.10 16.87
C ILE A 56 -40.51 -35.63 17.08
N GLY A 57 -40.34 -36.76 17.75
CA GLY A 57 -39.02 -37.37 17.95
C GLY A 57 -38.30 -37.68 16.63
N ALA A 58 -39.03 -38.24 15.65
CA ALA A 58 -38.48 -38.56 14.33
C ALA A 58 -38.09 -37.30 13.52
N THR A 59 -38.93 -36.27 13.54
CA THR A 59 -38.71 -35.02 12.76
C THR A 59 -37.67 -34.10 13.40
N THR A 60 -37.53 -34.13 14.73
CA THR A 60 -36.58 -33.30 15.49
C THR A 60 -35.14 -33.54 15.04
N MET A 61 -34.77 -34.78 14.69
CA MET A 61 -33.41 -35.07 14.21
C MET A 61 -33.11 -34.37 12.87
N ILE A 62 -34.09 -34.31 11.97
CA ILE A 62 -33.95 -33.60 10.68
C ILE A 62 -33.81 -32.10 10.91
N VAL A 63 -34.64 -31.53 11.80
CA VAL A 63 -34.56 -30.12 12.18
C VAL A 63 -33.21 -29.80 12.83
N ASN A 64 -32.73 -30.64 13.74
CA ASN A 64 -31.44 -30.45 14.42
C ASN A 64 -30.25 -30.46 13.47
N ILE A 65 -30.26 -31.26 12.41
CA ILE A 65 -29.20 -31.23 11.39
C ILE A 65 -29.12 -29.83 10.76
N ALA A 66 -30.26 -29.27 10.34
CA ALA A 66 -30.29 -27.93 9.76
C ALA A 66 -29.86 -26.86 10.78
N VAL A 67 -30.38 -26.93 12.02
CA VAL A 67 -30.06 -25.99 13.09
C VAL A 67 -28.57 -26.03 13.45
N PHE A 68 -27.98 -27.22 13.59
CA PHE A 68 -26.55 -27.36 13.91
C PHE A 68 -25.66 -26.93 12.75
N PHE A 69 -26.06 -27.14 11.50
CA PHE A 69 -25.35 -26.64 10.34
C PHE A 69 -25.23 -25.11 10.36
N PHE A 70 -26.37 -24.41 10.52
CA PHE A 70 -26.36 -22.95 10.58
C PHE A 70 -25.69 -22.39 11.84
N ASN A 71 -25.85 -23.06 12.99
CA ASN A 71 -25.12 -22.68 14.21
C ASN A 71 -23.61 -22.82 14.04
N GLY A 72 -23.15 -23.87 13.37
CA GLY A 72 -21.73 -24.06 13.06
C GLY A 72 -21.18 -22.92 12.21
N PHE A 73 -21.90 -22.53 11.15
CA PHE A 73 -21.52 -21.40 10.31
C PHE A 73 -21.52 -20.07 11.08
N SER A 74 -22.59 -19.81 11.83
CA SER A 74 -22.74 -18.59 12.64
C SER A 74 -21.63 -18.46 13.69
N THR A 75 -21.30 -19.56 14.38
CA THR A 75 -20.22 -19.58 15.37
C THR A 75 -18.87 -19.34 14.71
N GLY A 76 -18.60 -19.97 13.56
CA GLY A 76 -17.37 -19.75 12.80
C GLY A 76 -17.19 -18.29 12.37
N ALA A 77 -18.25 -17.68 11.81
CA ALA A 77 -18.25 -16.26 11.47
C ALA A 77 -18.05 -15.38 12.71
N GLY A 78 -18.71 -15.71 13.82
CA GLY A 78 -18.57 -15.01 15.10
C GLY A 78 -17.13 -14.99 15.63
N VAL A 79 -16.40 -16.10 15.52
CA VAL A 79 -14.98 -16.17 15.92
C VAL A 79 -14.10 -15.25 15.07
N VAL A 80 -14.32 -15.22 13.74
CA VAL A 80 -13.55 -14.34 12.85
C VAL A 80 -13.84 -12.87 13.16
N ILE A 81 -15.11 -12.52 13.36
CA ILE A 81 -15.53 -11.15 13.72
C ILE A 81 -14.92 -10.75 15.07
N ALA A 82 -15.01 -11.61 16.10
CA ALA A 82 -14.46 -11.34 17.42
C ALA A 82 -12.93 -11.14 17.39
N ARG A 83 -12.22 -11.95 16.60
CA ARG A 83 -10.76 -11.78 16.38
C ARG A 83 -10.44 -10.45 15.72
N ASN A 84 -11.16 -10.09 14.65
CA ASN A 84 -10.93 -8.82 13.96
C ASN A 84 -11.32 -7.60 14.81
N TYR A 85 -12.37 -7.72 15.62
CA TYR A 85 -12.79 -6.69 16.57
C TYR A 85 -11.75 -6.52 17.68
N GLY A 86 -11.28 -7.60 18.29
CA GLY A 86 -10.22 -7.56 19.31
C GLY A 86 -8.87 -7.07 18.78
N ALA A 87 -8.60 -7.26 17.49
CA ALA A 87 -7.39 -6.76 16.82
C ALA A 87 -7.52 -5.30 16.31
N GLY A 88 -8.62 -4.59 16.61
CA GLY A 88 -8.84 -3.20 16.16
C GLY A 88 -9.14 -3.02 14.67
N LYS A 89 -9.07 -4.09 13.86
CA LYS A 89 -9.22 -4.04 12.39
C LYS A 89 -10.61 -3.57 11.93
N MET A 90 -11.64 -3.75 12.76
CA MET A 90 -12.99 -3.27 12.46
C MET A 90 -13.13 -1.76 12.65
N GLU A 91 -12.47 -1.22 13.67
CA GLU A 91 -12.42 0.23 13.92
C GLU A 91 -11.60 0.91 12.82
N GLU A 92 -10.46 0.33 12.45
CA GLU A 92 -9.61 0.81 11.34
C GLU A 92 -10.35 0.88 9.99
N ARG A 93 -11.21 -0.10 9.68
CA ARG A 93 -12.04 -0.09 8.44
C ARG A 93 -13.19 0.91 8.45
N SER A 94 -13.60 1.38 9.63
CA SER A 94 -14.63 2.42 9.76
C SER A 94 -14.08 3.84 9.56
N LEU A 95 -12.76 4.00 9.63
CA LEU A 95 -12.07 5.26 9.40
C LEU A 95 -12.15 5.70 7.93
N SER A 96 -12.11 7.01 7.72
CA SER A 96 -11.94 7.56 6.38
C SER A 96 -10.59 7.14 5.78
N ILE A 97 -10.50 7.12 4.45
CA ILE A 97 -9.26 6.70 3.79
C ILE A 97 -8.06 7.57 4.18
N ARG A 98 -8.29 8.87 4.43
CA ARG A 98 -7.24 9.80 4.88
C ARG A 98 -6.75 9.48 6.28
N GLU A 99 -7.64 9.10 7.19
CA GLU A 99 -7.25 8.68 8.54
C GLU A 99 -6.47 7.37 8.50
N ARG A 100 -6.86 6.43 7.63
CA ARG A 100 -6.10 5.18 7.43
C ARG A 100 -4.68 5.46 6.91
N ILE A 101 -4.55 6.32 5.89
CA ILE A 101 -3.23 6.73 5.35
C ILE A 101 -2.38 7.46 6.41
N ARG A 102 -3.00 8.29 7.26
CA ARG A 102 -2.31 8.94 8.39
C ARG A 102 -1.87 7.92 9.44
N ASN A 103 -2.71 6.95 9.78
CA ASN A 103 -2.35 5.93 10.75
C ASN A 103 -1.21 5.04 10.24
N GLU A 104 -1.11 4.84 8.92
CA GLU A 104 0.00 4.08 8.32
C GLU A 104 1.36 4.73 8.56
N ILE A 105 1.53 6.05 8.38
CA ILE A 105 2.83 6.67 8.69
C ILE A 105 3.20 6.53 10.16
N VAL A 106 2.24 6.63 11.08
CA VAL A 106 2.49 6.44 12.51
C VAL A 106 2.91 4.99 12.79
N ARG A 107 2.16 4.01 12.25
CA ARG A 107 2.47 2.59 12.41
C ARG A 107 3.86 2.25 11.86
N VAL A 108 4.17 2.68 10.64
CA VAL A 108 5.46 2.41 10.00
C VAL A 108 6.58 3.10 10.76
N LYS A 109 6.38 4.33 11.26
CA LYS A 109 7.35 5.03 12.10
C LYS A 109 7.67 4.27 13.39
N GLU A 110 6.66 3.70 14.06
CA GLU A 110 6.86 2.85 15.24
C GLU A 110 7.60 1.55 14.90
N GLU A 111 7.34 0.98 13.73
CA GLU A 111 7.96 -0.27 13.27
C GLU A 111 9.44 -0.09 12.89
N VAL A 112 9.78 0.98 12.15
CA VAL A 112 11.16 1.23 11.68
C VAL A 112 12.01 2.04 12.67
N GLY A 113 11.37 2.74 13.62
CA GLY A 113 12.04 3.50 14.67
C GLY A 113 12.60 4.86 14.24
N HIS A 114 12.28 5.33 13.04
CA HIS A 114 12.64 6.66 12.52
C HIS A 114 11.51 7.22 11.65
N VAL A 115 11.63 8.50 11.25
CA VAL A 115 10.71 9.08 10.25
C VAL A 115 10.80 8.21 8.99
N PRO A 116 9.70 7.61 8.52
CA PRO A 116 9.75 6.72 7.38
C PRO A 116 10.30 7.43 6.15
N THR A 117 11.01 6.69 5.31
CA THR A 117 11.31 7.06 3.92
C THR A 117 10.16 6.60 3.01
N ARG A 118 10.18 6.98 1.73
CA ARG A 118 9.27 6.41 0.74
C ARG A 118 9.50 4.91 0.63
N MET A 119 10.75 4.44 0.73
CA MET A 119 11.04 3.01 0.72
C MET A 119 10.52 2.24 1.93
N ASP A 120 10.58 2.81 3.13
CA ASP A 120 9.98 2.21 4.33
C ASP A 120 8.46 2.13 4.20
N LEU A 121 7.84 3.25 3.80
CA LEU A 121 6.40 3.30 3.60
C LEU A 121 5.97 2.34 2.49
N PHE A 122 6.71 2.24 1.38
CA PHE A 122 6.43 1.31 0.29
C PHE A 122 6.53 -0.15 0.71
N THR A 123 7.48 -0.47 1.59
CA THR A 123 7.74 -1.84 2.06
C THR A 123 6.73 -2.27 3.11
N CYS A 124 6.38 -1.37 4.02
CA CYS A 124 5.57 -1.71 5.19
C CYS A 124 4.07 -1.37 5.01
N MET A 125 3.69 -0.46 4.10
CA MET A 125 2.29 -0.04 3.93
C MET A 125 1.39 -1.22 3.54
N GLN A 126 0.18 -1.25 4.11
CA GLN A 126 -0.83 -2.24 3.75
C GLN A 126 -1.15 -2.21 2.25
N ASP A 127 -1.21 -3.39 1.62
CA ASP A 127 -1.35 -3.52 0.16
C ASP A 127 -2.60 -2.82 -0.40
N ASP A 128 -3.74 -2.91 0.29
CA ASP A 128 -4.99 -2.28 -0.14
C ASP A 128 -4.92 -0.74 -0.08
N LEU A 129 -4.21 -0.19 0.90
CA LEU A 129 -3.94 1.25 0.99
C LEU A 129 -2.96 1.71 -0.07
N TYR A 130 -1.89 0.94 -0.32
CA TYR A 130 -0.94 1.25 -1.38
C TYR A 130 -1.63 1.26 -2.76
N GLU A 131 -2.43 0.23 -3.07
CA GLU A 131 -3.18 0.15 -4.31
C GLU A 131 -4.18 1.29 -4.46
N TYR A 132 -4.88 1.66 -3.38
CA TYR A 132 -5.74 2.84 -3.37
C TYR A 132 -4.95 4.11 -3.70
N CYS A 133 -3.86 4.38 -2.97
CA CYS A 133 -3.03 5.57 -3.16
C CYS A 133 -2.46 5.66 -4.58
N TYR A 134 -2.03 4.53 -5.13
CA TYR A 134 -1.49 4.47 -6.49
C TYR A 134 -2.49 4.93 -7.55
N GLY A 135 -3.79 4.67 -7.35
CA GLY A 135 -4.87 5.16 -8.23
C GLY A 135 -5.34 6.59 -7.95
N HIS A 136 -4.98 7.18 -6.81
CA HIS A 136 -5.54 8.45 -6.31
C HIS A 136 -4.41 9.44 -5.97
N ALA A 137 -3.94 10.17 -6.97
CA ALA A 137 -2.76 11.04 -6.86
C ALA A 137 -2.83 12.09 -5.73
N LYS A 138 -4.03 12.57 -5.36
CA LYS A 138 -4.21 13.57 -4.31
C LYS A 138 -4.02 12.99 -2.90
N GLU A 139 -4.39 11.73 -2.71
CA GLU A 139 -4.25 10.99 -1.46
C GLU A 139 -2.95 10.17 -1.42
N ASN A 140 -2.15 10.20 -2.47
CA ASN A 140 -0.94 9.39 -2.60
C ASN A 140 0.21 10.00 -1.80
N PRO A 141 0.67 9.37 -0.69
CA PRO A 141 1.74 9.93 0.12
C PRO A 141 3.07 9.98 -0.65
N PHE A 142 3.27 9.11 -1.64
CA PHE A 142 4.49 9.07 -2.46
C PHE A 142 4.55 10.17 -3.52
N CYS A 143 3.48 10.97 -3.65
CA CYS A 143 3.44 12.19 -4.45
C CYS A 143 3.41 13.38 -3.49
N ASN A 144 4.41 14.25 -3.56
CA ASN A 144 4.62 15.35 -2.63
C ASN A 144 4.94 14.87 -1.19
N TYR A 145 5.95 14.02 -1.04
CA TYR A 145 6.23 13.34 0.22
C TYR A 145 6.62 14.29 1.36
N LEU A 146 7.37 15.36 1.07
CA LEU A 146 7.73 16.35 2.09
C LEU A 146 6.49 17.09 2.62
N ALA A 147 5.54 17.43 1.76
CA ALA A 147 4.25 17.97 2.21
C ALA A 147 3.47 16.94 3.05
N TYR A 148 3.47 15.67 2.65
CA TYR A 148 2.86 14.60 3.43
C TYR A 148 3.49 14.47 4.82
N LEU A 149 4.83 14.52 4.93
CA LEU A 149 5.52 14.52 6.21
C LEU A 149 5.17 15.77 7.04
N HIS A 150 5.09 16.95 6.41
CA HIS A 150 4.73 18.21 7.06
C HIS A 150 3.31 18.15 7.66
N GLU A 151 2.33 17.71 6.88
CA GLU A 151 0.94 17.55 7.31
C GLU A 151 0.76 16.58 8.48
N ASN A 152 1.68 15.62 8.63
CA ASN A 152 1.67 14.63 9.70
C ASN A 152 2.70 14.92 10.80
N HIS A 153 3.24 16.14 10.85
CA HIS A 153 4.20 16.60 11.87
C HIS A 153 5.41 15.67 12.02
N CYS A 154 5.89 15.14 10.89
CA CYS A 154 7.00 14.18 10.83
C CYS A 154 8.27 14.75 10.19
N LEU A 155 8.26 15.98 9.66
CA LEU A 155 9.48 16.60 9.15
C LEU A 155 10.51 16.87 10.25
N THR A 156 11.76 16.59 9.94
CA THR A 156 12.90 17.07 10.73
C THR A 156 13.16 18.57 10.46
N PRO A 157 13.82 19.30 11.39
CA PRO A 157 14.18 20.70 11.17
C PRO A 157 15.02 20.95 9.91
N GLU A 158 15.83 19.97 9.50
CA GLU A 158 16.63 20.02 8.29
C GLU A 158 15.78 19.80 7.02
N GLU A 159 14.84 18.85 7.05
CA GLU A 159 13.89 18.66 5.95
C GLU A 159 12.92 19.83 5.79
N GLU A 160 12.54 20.49 6.88
CA GLU A 160 11.71 21.70 6.84
C GLU A 160 12.37 22.80 5.98
N LYS A 161 13.71 22.92 6.02
CA LYS A 161 14.43 23.91 5.18
C LYS A 161 14.36 23.58 3.70
N ILE A 162 14.43 22.29 3.35
CA ILE A 162 14.29 21.84 1.96
C ILE A 162 12.84 22.01 1.50
N TYR A 163 11.87 21.63 2.33
CA TYR A 163 10.44 21.76 2.05
C TYR A 163 10.02 23.22 1.80
N GLN A 164 10.55 24.17 2.58
CA GLN A 164 10.26 25.59 2.41
C GLN A 164 10.98 26.22 1.20
N ASN A 165 11.95 25.52 0.60
CA ASN A 165 12.69 26.02 -0.55
C ASN A 165 12.01 25.64 -1.87
N GLU A 166 11.39 26.62 -2.55
CA GLU A 166 10.64 26.40 -3.78
C GLU A 166 11.44 25.70 -4.91
N THR A 167 12.76 25.92 -4.97
CA THR A 167 13.60 25.30 -6.01
C THR A 167 13.91 23.85 -5.67
N ALA A 168 14.31 23.57 -4.43
CA ALA A 168 14.66 22.21 -4.00
C ALA A 168 13.41 21.32 -3.91
N GLU A 169 12.36 21.78 -3.21
CA GLU A 169 11.08 21.07 -3.09
C GLU A 169 10.44 20.89 -4.46
N GLY A 170 10.38 21.95 -5.28
CA GLY A 170 9.75 21.88 -6.59
C GLY A 170 10.43 20.89 -7.53
N PHE A 171 11.75 20.73 -7.44
CA PHE A 171 12.47 19.70 -8.20
C PHE A 171 12.20 18.29 -7.68
N LEU A 172 12.23 18.08 -6.36
CA LEU A 172 11.91 16.78 -5.75
C LEU A 172 10.47 16.37 -6.11
N ASN A 173 9.52 17.29 -6.02
CA ASN A 173 8.14 17.09 -6.40
C ASN A 173 7.98 16.75 -7.89
N LEU A 174 8.71 17.44 -8.78
CA LEU A 174 8.78 17.09 -10.20
C LEU A 174 9.28 15.64 -10.36
N LEU A 175 10.34 15.27 -9.65
CA LEU A 175 10.88 13.91 -9.71
C LEU A 175 9.91 12.87 -9.18
N GLU A 176 9.02 13.17 -8.23
CA GLU A 176 7.99 12.24 -7.77
C GLU A 176 6.85 12.12 -8.79
N THR A 177 6.37 13.25 -9.29
CA THR A 177 5.16 13.36 -10.11
C THR A 177 5.40 13.13 -11.60
N THR A 178 6.66 13.06 -12.05
CA THR A 178 6.98 12.81 -13.46
C THR A 178 6.29 11.53 -13.95
N SER A 179 5.40 11.65 -14.93
CA SER A 179 4.67 10.49 -15.47
C SER A 179 5.60 9.52 -16.21
N MET A 180 5.41 8.22 -15.94
CA MET A 180 6.16 7.11 -16.51
C MET A 180 5.22 6.09 -17.14
N SER A 181 4.73 6.40 -18.34
CA SER A 181 3.99 5.43 -19.16
C SER A 181 4.86 4.23 -19.60
N LYS A 182 6.19 4.42 -19.60
CA LYS A 182 7.21 3.39 -19.80
C LYS A 182 8.41 3.72 -18.91
N VAL A 183 9.23 2.72 -18.59
CA VAL A 183 10.34 2.89 -17.64
C VAL A 183 11.55 3.66 -18.18
N TYR A 184 11.53 4.08 -19.46
CA TYR A 184 12.74 4.56 -20.15
C TYR A 184 13.32 5.88 -19.60
N LYS A 185 12.58 6.70 -18.83
CA LYS A 185 13.19 7.86 -18.15
C LYS A 185 13.95 7.47 -16.88
N MET A 186 13.65 6.31 -16.27
CA MET A 186 14.35 5.85 -15.06
C MET A 186 15.86 5.74 -15.26
N PRO A 187 16.40 5.07 -16.29
CA PRO A 187 17.85 5.00 -16.46
C PRO A 187 18.51 6.37 -16.63
N VAL A 188 17.83 7.35 -17.23
CA VAL A 188 18.38 8.72 -17.34
C VAL A 188 18.38 9.41 -15.97
N LEU A 189 17.29 9.31 -15.21
CA LEU A 189 17.23 9.84 -13.83
C LEU A 189 18.22 9.14 -12.89
N MET A 190 18.40 7.82 -13.02
CA MET A 190 19.39 7.04 -12.29
C MET A 190 20.82 7.43 -12.65
N THR A 191 21.08 7.90 -13.87
CA THR A 191 22.42 8.35 -14.27
C THR A 191 22.83 9.62 -13.52
N PHE A 192 21.87 10.47 -13.15
CA PHE A 192 22.15 11.59 -12.26
C PHE A 192 22.56 11.16 -10.86
N TRP A 193 22.35 9.89 -10.47
CA TRP A 193 22.84 9.36 -9.20
C TRP A 193 24.21 8.69 -9.37
N ASN A 194 25.26 9.30 -8.84
CA ASN A 194 26.63 8.77 -8.88
C ASN A 194 27.09 8.34 -7.49
N HIS A 195 26.87 7.07 -7.14
CA HIS A 195 27.45 6.42 -5.95
C HIS A 195 27.40 7.26 -4.65
N GLY A 196 26.28 7.94 -4.39
CA GLY A 196 26.07 8.75 -3.18
C GLY A 196 25.91 10.25 -3.38
N LYS A 197 26.08 10.78 -4.61
CA LYS A 197 25.79 12.18 -4.92
C LYS A 197 25.03 12.39 -6.24
N PRO A 198 24.08 13.33 -6.28
CA PRO A 198 23.51 13.84 -7.52
C PRO A 198 24.59 14.54 -8.37
N LEU A 199 24.63 14.22 -9.66
CA LEU A 199 25.43 14.93 -10.65
C LEU A 199 24.65 16.16 -11.14
N MET A 200 25.36 17.25 -11.44
CA MET A 200 24.76 18.40 -12.15
C MET A 200 24.62 18.12 -13.65
N GLU A 201 25.52 17.33 -14.23
CA GLU A 201 25.53 17.03 -15.65
C GLU A 201 25.86 15.55 -15.88
N ILE A 202 25.25 14.97 -16.92
CA ILE A 202 25.50 13.58 -17.33
C ILE A 202 25.96 13.55 -18.78
N THR A 203 26.98 12.75 -19.07
CA THR A 203 27.53 12.55 -20.42
C THR A 203 26.82 11.43 -21.18
N ASP A 204 26.99 11.41 -22.51
CA ASP A 204 26.49 10.32 -23.35
C ASP A 204 27.04 8.95 -22.93
N GLU A 205 28.31 8.89 -22.50
CA GLU A 205 28.93 7.66 -22.02
C GLU A 205 28.29 7.15 -20.74
N GLN A 206 28.07 8.04 -19.76
CA GLN A 206 27.44 7.68 -18.49
C GLN A 206 26.00 7.20 -18.69
N VAL A 207 25.20 7.95 -19.46
CA VAL A 207 23.80 7.57 -19.68
C VAL A 207 23.67 6.30 -20.50
N LEU A 208 24.57 6.07 -21.47
CA LEU A 208 24.58 4.85 -22.26
C LEU A 208 24.91 3.62 -21.41
N LYS A 209 25.86 3.73 -20.48
CA LYS A 209 26.20 2.65 -19.54
C LYS A 209 25.00 2.27 -18.68
N THR A 210 24.41 3.24 -17.97
CA THR A 210 23.23 3.01 -17.11
C THR A 210 22.06 2.49 -17.92
N TRP A 211 21.85 3.00 -19.14
CA TRP A 211 20.81 2.54 -20.05
C TRP A 211 20.95 1.05 -20.39
N LYS A 212 22.16 0.63 -20.78
CA LYS A 212 22.44 -0.78 -21.10
C LYS A 212 22.26 -1.68 -19.87
N GLU A 213 22.80 -1.29 -18.73
CA GLU A 213 22.66 -2.04 -17.46
C GLU A 213 21.17 -2.18 -17.07
N PHE A 214 20.42 -1.09 -17.16
CA PHE A 214 19.00 -1.07 -16.81
C PHE A 214 18.17 -1.98 -17.73
N PHE A 215 18.38 -1.92 -19.05
CA PHE A 215 17.57 -2.67 -20.02
C PHE A 215 18.00 -4.13 -20.21
N THR A 216 19.24 -4.48 -19.84
CA THR A 216 19.68 -5.88 -19.76
C THR A 216 19.18 -6.61 -18.52
N THR A 217 18.73 -5.87 -17.50
CA THR A 217 18.18 -6.40 -16.25
C THR A 217 16.76 -6.94 -16.44
N GLY A 218 16.55 -8.22 -16.08
CA GLY A 218 15.25 -8.87 -16.08
C GLY A 218 14.52 -8.80 -17.42
N THR A 219 13.36 -8.13 -17.43
CA THR A 219 12.52 -7.99 -18.63
C THR A 219 12.36 -6.55 -19.11
N ASN A 220 13.20 -5.63 -18.64
CA ASN A 220 13.10 -4.19 -18.93
C ASN A 220 13.14 -3.86 -20.43
N TRP A 221 13.93 -4.60 -21.21
CA TRP A 221 14.03 -4.47 -22.67
C TRP A 221 12.68 -4.47 -23.40
N LYS A 222 11.64 -5.13 -22.84
CA LYS A 222 10.29 -5.19 -23.44
C LYS A 222 9.65 -3.80 -23.60
N ASP A 223 10.03 -2.82 -22.78
CA ASP A 223 9.46 -1.48 -22.83
C ASP A 223 9.99 -0.65 -24.03
N LEU A 224 11.18 -1.01 -24.54
CA LEU A 224 11.81 -0.31 -25.67
C LEU A 224 11.34 -0.82 -27.02
N ASN A 225 11.19 -2.14 -27.16
CA ASN A 225 10.74 -2.77 -28.40
C ASN A 225 9.71 -3.86 -28.07
N PRO A 226 8.43 -3.48 -27.88
CA PRO A 226 7.38 -4.47 -27.70
C PRO A 226 7.29 -5.36 -28.95
N GLY A 227 7.52 -6.66 -28.77
CA GLY A 227 7.43 -7.65 -29.85
C GLY A 227 8.77 -8.07 -30.49
N SER A 228 9.89 -7.39 -30.22
CA SER A 228 11.21 -7.92 -30.58
C SER A 228 11.86 -8.63 -29.39
N GLY A 229 12.58 -9.73 -29.63
CA GLY A 229 13.22 -10.49 -28.56
C GLY A 229 14.36 -9.73 -27.89
N ARG A 230 14.80 -10.22 -26.71
CA ARG A 230 15.97 -9.68 -25.98
C ARG A 230 17.22 -9.55 -26.85
N GLU A 231 17.41 -10.50 -27.78
CA GLU A 231 18.53 -10.52 -28.72
C GLU A 231 18.57 -9.28 -29.63
N ALA A 232 17.40 -8.80 -30.07
CA ALA A 232 17.31 -7.61 -30.91
C ALA A 232 17.77 -6.35 -30.15
N PHE A 233 17.55 -6.28 -28.84
CA PHE A 233 18.09 -5.19 -28.01
C PHE A 233 19.61 -5.32 -27.84
N LEU A 234 20.10 -6.53 -27.55
CA LEU A 234 21.54 -6.78 -27.38
C LEU A 234 22.35 -6.52 -28.66
N ALA A 235 21.74 -6.68 -29.83
CA ALA A 235 22.35 -6.39 -31.12
C ALA A 235 22.41 -4.88 -31.46
N MET A 236 21.76 -4.01 -30.68
CA MET A 236 21.75 -2.57 -30.95
C MET A 236 23.12 -1.94 -30.73
N THR A 237 23.55 -1.10 -31.67
CA THR A 237 24.80 -0.35 -31.53
C THR A 237 24.66 0.78 -30.50
N ASP A 238 25.80 1.26 -30.02
CA ASP A 238 25.90 2.38 -29.08
C ASP A 238 25.23 3.64 -29.67
N HIS A 239 25.48 3.90 -30.96
CA HIS A 239 24.85 5.00 -31.70
C HIS A 239 23.32 4.87 -31.77
N GLN A 240 22.79 3.66 -32.00
CA GLN A 240 21.35 3.43 -32.02
C GLN A 240 20.71 3.62 -30.63
N ASN A 241 21.39 3.17 -29.58
CA ASN A 241 20.94 3.38 -28.20
C ASN A 241 20.95 4.87 -27.84
N LEU A 242 22.05 5.58 -28.09
CA LEU A 242 22.16 7.02 -27.85
C LEU A 242 21.08 7.81 -28.60
N THR A 243 20.85 7.49 -29.87
CA THR A 243 19.77 8.11 -30.66
C THR A 243 18.42 7.97 -29.95
N ARG A 244 18.11 6.79 -29.38
CA ARG A 244 16.86 6.58 -28.65
C ARG A 244 16.81 7.32 -27.32
N ILE A 245 17.92 7.36 -26.58
CA ILE A 245 18.03 8.08 -25.31
C ILE A 245 17.73 9.58 -25.54
N HIS A 246 18.33 10.18 -26.58
CA HIS A 246 18.08 11.57 -26.95
C HIS A 246 16.66 11.82 -27.42
N GLN A 247 16.13 10.97 -28.33
CA GLN A 247 14.81 11.15 -28.91
C GLN A 247 13.65 10.94 -27.92
N MET A 248 13.84 10.12 -26.88
CA MET A 248 12.80 9.76 -25.92
C MET A 248 13.07 10.36 -24.53
N PRO A 249 13.76 9.69 -23.58
CA PRO A 249 13.81 10.18 -22.21
C PRO A 249 14.33 11.60 -22.09
N ILE A 250 15.43 11.95 -22.78
CA ILE A 250 16.03 13.28 -22.68
C ILE A 250 15.05 14.33 -23.22
N LYS A 251 14.55 14.16 -24.45
CA LYS A 251 13.55 15.08 -25.03
C LYS A 251 12.32 15.26 -24.14
N PHE A 252 11.79 14.18 -23.56
CA PHE A 252 10.63 14.27 -22.69
C PHE A 252 10.95 14.89 -21.33
N LEU A 253 12.12 14.63 -20.74
CA LEU A 253 12.58 15.27 -19.51
C LEU A 253 12.80 16.77 -19.71
N LEU A 254 13.42 17.19 -20.81
CA LEU A 254 13.53 18.62 -21.17
C LEU A 254 12.16 19.28 -21.31
N LYS A 255 11.22 18.62 -22.00
CA LYS A 255 9.86 19.17 -22.23
C LYS A 255 9.01 19.24 -20.96
N SER A 256 9.04 18.18 -20.14
CA SER A 256 8.19 18.07 -18.93
C SER A 256 8.88 18.53 -17.65
N GLY A 257 10.17 18.86 -17.74
CA GLY A 257 11.05 19.15 -16.61
C GLY A 257 10.89 20.50 -15.95
N ASN A 258 9.92 21.31 -16.37
CA ASN A 258 9.63 22.64 -15.82
C ASN A 258 10.88 23.54 -15.65
N GLY A 259 11.85 23.46 -16.58
CA GLY A 259 13.08 24.25 -16.54
C GLY A 259 14.19 23.71 -15.62
N TYR A 260 13.96 22.61 -14.89
CA TYR A 260 14.98 21.95 -14.06
C TYR A 260 15.97 21.10 -14.86
N PHE A 261 15.61 20.69 -16.08
CA PHE A 261 16.51 20.01 -17.01
C PHE A 261 16.88 20.97 -18.15
N THR A 262 18.17 21.02 -18.50
CA THR A 262 18.73 21.92 -19.51
C THR A 262 19.68 21.19 -20.45
N GLU A 263 19.82 21.70 -21.67
CA GLU A 263 20.86 21.26 -22.59
C GLU A 263 22.17 21.99 -22.28
N LYS A 264 23.29 21.28 -22.33
CA LYS A 264 24.63 21.85 -22.12
C LYS A 264 25.62 21.21 -23.08
N GLU A 265 26.45 22.04 -23.72
CA GLU A 265 27.44 21.57 -24.68
C GLU A 265 28.40 20.55 -24.01
N GLY A 266 28.64 19.43 -24.68
CA GLY A 266 29.48 18.33 -24.18
C GLY A 266 28.78 17.35 -23.23
N TYR A 267 27.51 17.55 -22.90
CA TYR A 267 26.73 16.69 -22.01
C TYR A 267 25.44 16.20 -22.68
N ALA A 268 24.95 15.04 -22.26
CA ALA A 268 23.68 14.50 -22.72
C ALA A 268 22.49 15.27 -22.12
N LEU A 269 22.59 15.60 -20.83
CA LEU A 269 21.57 16.35 -20.10
C LEU A 269 22.21 17.01 -18.86
N ALA A 270 21.72 18.17 -18.47
CA ALA A 270 22.13 18.87 -17.26
C ALA A 270 20.93 19.23 -16.39
N LEU A 271 21.19 19.42 -15.09
CA LEU A 271 20.29 20.08 -14.16
C LEU A 271 20.49 21.60 -14.24
N ASN A 272 19.43 22.35 -13.95
CA ASN A 272 19.50 23.80 -13.86
C ASN A 272 20.48 24.25 -12.76
N ASP A 273 21.30 25.27 -13.03
CA ASP A 273 22.28 25.81 -12.08
C ASP A 273 21.66 26.27 -10.76
N SER A 274 20.35 26.58 -10.73
CA SER A 274 19.62 26.87 -9.48
C SER A 274 19.64 25.73 -8.46
N LEU A 275 19.88 24.49 -8.90
CA LEU A 275 19.96 23.31 -8.03
C LEU A 275 21.36 23.11 -7.43
N ARG A 276 22.38 23.81 -7.94
CA ARG A 276 23.78 23.64 -7.52
C ARG A 276 24.02 23.84 -6.02
N PRO A 277 23.29 24.72 -5.28
CA PRO A 277 23.44 24.82 -3.83
C PRO A 277 22.98 23.57 -3.05
N PHE A 278 22.15 22.71 -3.63
CA PHE A 278 21.50 21.59 -2.94
C PHE A 278 22.12 20.22 -3.25
N ILE A 279 22.91 20.09 -4.32
CA ILE A 279 23.51 18.78 -4.70
C ILE A 279 24.47 18.21 -3.64
N ASP A 280 24.98 19.06 -2.75
CA ASP A 280 25.85 18.69 -1.63
C ASP A 280 25.10 18.66 -0.28
N ASP A 281 23.81 19.05 -0.26
CA ASP A 281 22.99 19.05 0.95
C ASP A 281 22.57 17.60 1.30
N PRO A 282 22.89 17.09 2.51
CA PRO A 282 22.60 15.71 2.89
C PRO A 282 21.13 15.31 2.81
N VAL A 283 20.22 16.24 3.12
CA VAL A 283 18.78 15.97 3.09
C VAL A 283 18.29 15.90 1.66
N PHE A 284 18.71 16.85 0.81
CA PHE A 284 18.38 16.83 -0.60
C PHE A 284 18.90 15.55 -1.28
N ILE A 285 20.14 15.15 -0.97
CA ILE A 285 20.74 13.90 -1.46
C ILE A 285 19.90 12.69 -1.04
N ALA A 286 19.50 12.62 0.24
CA ALA A 286 18.69 11.52 0.76
C ALA A 286 17.32 11.46 0.09
N GLN A 287 16.63 12.60 -0.04
CA GLN A 287 15.32 12.69 -0.70
C GLN A 287 15.41 12.34 -2.19
N PHE A 288 16.44 12.82 -2.90
CA PHE A 288 16.67 12.47 -4.29
C PHE A 288 16.87 10.96 -4.47
N HIS A 289 17.73 10.36 -3.65
CA HIS A 289 17.98 8.92 -3.68
C HIS A 289 16.72 8.10 -3.44
N ASP A 290 15.99 8.42 -2.36
CA ASP A 290 14.76 7.74 -1.97
C ASP A 290 13.68 7.82 -3.07
N ILE A 291 13.56 8.96 -3.76
CA ILE A 291 12.66 9.08 -4.92
C ILE A 291 13.08 8.14 -6.05
N ILE A 292 14.36 8.10 -6.43
CA ILE A 292 14.84 7.25 -7.52
C ILE A 292 14.62 5.77 -7.18
N GLU A 293 14.94 5.37 -5.95
CA GLU A 293 14.78 4.00 -5.46
C GLU A 293 13.30 3.58 -5.43
N TYR A 294 12.45 4.40 -4.80
CA TYR A 294 11.00 4.17 -4.76
C TYR A 294 10.41 4.06 -6.17
N ARG A 295 10.78 4.96 -7.09
CA ARG A 295 10.25 4.93 -8.45
C ARG A 295 10.66 3.67 -9.22
N ALA A 296 11.89 3.20 -9.02
CA ALA A 296 12.33 1.94 -9.61
C ALA A 296 11.52 0.77 -9.05
N MET A 297 11.36 0.70 -7.73
CA MET A 297 10.65 -0.39 -7.03
C MET A 297 9.15 -0.40 -7.31
N SER A 298 8.50 0.77 -7.28
CA SER A 298 7.09 0.96 -7.62
C SER A 298 6.79 0.49 -9.04
N TYR A 299 7.65 0.81 -10.01
CA TYR A 299 7.52 0.32 -11.38
C TYR A 299 7.56 -1.22 -11.44
N TYR A 300 8.52 -1.86 -10.77
CA TYR A 300 8.61 -3.32 -10.76
C TYR A 300 7.38 -3.96 -10.12
N ARG A 301 6.89 -3.42 -8.99
CA ARG A 301 5.66 -3.90 -8.34
C ARG A 301 4.46 -3.82 -9.28
N SER A 302 4.22 -2.67 -9.92
CA SER A 302 3.11 -2.52 -10.88
C SER A 302 3.21 -3.51 -12.04
N ARG A 303 4.43 -3.84 -12.49
CA ARG A 303 4.65 -4.82 -13.55
C ARG A 303 4.34 -6.25 -13.12
N TYR A 304 4.70 -6.62 -11.89
CA TYR A 304 4.36 -7.93 -11.32
C TYR A 304 2.84 -8.11 -11.18
N LEU A 305 2.14 -7.09 -10.66
CA LEU A 305 0.68 -7.13 -10.51
C LEU A 305 -0.05 -7.25 -11.86
N LYS A 306 0.40 -6.52 -12.90
CA LYS A 306 -0.19 -6.65 -14.25
C LYS A 306 -0.07 -8.07 -14.80
N LYS A 307 1.08 -8.73 -14.61
CA LYS A 307 1.26 -10.12 -15.05
C LYS A 307 0.31 -11.06 -14.31
N GLN A 308 0.14 -10.91 -12.99
CA GLN A 308 -0.78 -11.78 -12.24
C GLN A 308 -2.21 -11.67 -12.75
N HIS A 309 -2.68 -10.45 -13.06
CA HIS A 309 -4.00 -10.27 -13.66
C HIS A 309 -4.13 -10.94 -15.03
N GLU A 310 -3.11 -10.86 -15.89
CA GLU A 310 -3.08 -11.56 -17.20
C GLU A 310 -3.11 -13.10 -17.08
N TYR A 311 -2.67 -13.68 -15.95
CA TYR A 311 -2.73 -15.13 -15.71
C TYR A 311 -4.08 -15.60 -15.13
N ILE A 312 -4.86 -14.69 -14.55
CA ILE A 312 -6.14 -14.99 -13.86
C ILE A 312 -7.35 -14.69 -14.76
N SER A 313 -7.18 -13.85 -15.78
CA SER A 313 -8.17 -13.54 -16.84
C SER A 313 -8.15 -14.55 -17.98
#